data_AF-A0A3S4CWX4-F1
#
_entry.id   AF-A0A3S4CWX4-F1
#
_cell.length_a   1.000
_cell.length_b   1.000
_cell.length_c   1.000
_cell.angle_alpha   90.00
_cell.angle_beta   90.00
_cell.angle_gamma   90.00
#
_symmetry.space_group_name_H-M   'P 1'
#
loop_
_entity.id
_entity.type
_entity.pdbx_description
1 polymer ?
#
loop_
_entity_poly.entity_id
_entity_poly.type
_entity_poly.pdbx_seq_one_letter_code
_entity_poly.pdbx_strand_id
1 'polypeptide(L)'
;MSARLSPRSQTIAFRAWQWCEAFGWEHTLAEIAGAIDESHNAVRAVFVLKGWMGRVRKVSPDYAGGLYHRPTFIPGDSALGDLEAWA
;
A
#
# COMPACT_ATOMS: atom_id res chain seq x y z
N MET A 1 8.00 -2.00 -20.13
CA MET A 1 8.56 -3.35 -19.88
C MET A 1 7.89 -3.94 -18.65
N SER A 2 7.00 -4.91 -18.81
CA SER A 2 6.36 -5.59 -17.66
C SER A 2 7.33 -6.65 -17.14
N ALA A 3 8.15 -6.29 -16.15
CA ALA A 3 9.01 -7.25 -15.47
C ALA A 3 8.12 -8.26 -14.75
N ARG A 4 8.25 -9.55 -15.09
CA ARG A 4 7.56 -10.63 -14.37
C ARG A 4 8.02 -10.59 -12.92
N LEU A 5 7.10 -10.24 -12.02
CA LEU A 5 7.37 -10.22 -10.58
C LEU A 5 7.87 -11.60 -10.16
N SER A 6 8.95 -11.64 -9.38
CA SER A 6 9.42 -12.89 -8.78
C SER A 6 8.31 -13.50 -7.91
N PRO A 7 8.28 -14.83 -7.72
CA PRO A 7 7.30 -15.47 -6.84
C PRO A 7 7.26 -14.83 -5.44
N ARG A 8 8.43 -14.44 -4.91
CA ARG A 8 8.54 -13.71 -3.64
C ARG A 8 7.84 -12.35 -3.71
N SER A 9 8.06 -11.58 -4.76
CA SER A 9 7.41 -10.28 -4.95
C SER A 9 5.88 -10.41 -5.09
N GLN A 10 5.39 -11.51 -5.67
CA GLN A 10 3.96 -11.80 -5.73
C GLN A 10 3.39 -12.15 -4.35
N THR A 11 4.10 -12.94 -3.55
CA THR A 11 3.70 -13.24 -2.15
C THR A 11 3.61 -11.97 -1.31
N ILE A 12 4.60 -11.08 -1.41
CA ILE A 12 4.57 -9.78 -0.70
C ILE A 12 3.39 -8.95 -1.17
N ALA A 13 3.15 -8.87 -2.49
CA ALA A 13 2.01 -8.13 -3.04
C ALA A 13 0.67 -8.67 -2.50
N PHE A 14 0.52 -9.98 -2.45
CA PHE A 14 -0.69 -10.64 -1.96
C PHE A 14 -0.92 -10.38 -0.47
N ARG A 15 0.11 -10.55 0.37
CA ARG A 15 0.01 -10.29 1.81
C ARG A 15 -0.29 -8.84 2.13
N ALA A 16 0.40 -7.92 1.45
CA ALA A 16 0.15 -6.49 1.62
C ALA A 16 -1.26 -6.12 1.20
N TRP A 17 -1.74 -6.65 0.07
CA TRP A 17 -3.12 -6.45 -0.39
C TRP A 17 -4.14 -6.99 0.62
N GLN A 18 -3.96 -8.22 1.12
CA GLN A 18 -4.86 -8.84 2.08
C GLN A 18 -4.98 -8.02 3.38
N TRP A 19 -3.86 -7.46 3.85
CA TRP A 19 -3.87 -6.58 5.03
C TRP A 19 -4.55 -5.23 4.73
N CYS A 20 -4.22 -4.60 3.61
CA CYS A 20 -4.86 -3.34 3.20
C CYS A 20 -6.35 -3.50 2.87
N GLU A 21 -6.80 -4.67 2.44
CA GLU A 21 -8.22 -4.97 2.23
C GLU A 21 -8.98 -4.99 3.57
N ALA A 22 -8.39 -5.59 4.60
CA ALA A 22 -9.02 -5.70 5.92
C ALA A 22 -8.99 -4.37 6.71
N PHE A 23 -7.91 -3.59 6.60
CA PHE A 23 -7.69 -2.39 7.44
C PHE A 23 -7.74 -1.06 6.66
N GLY A 24 -7.93 -1.10 5.34
CA GLY A 24 -7.89 0.05 4.45
C GLY A 24 -6.48 0.38 3.93
N TRP A 25 -6.39 1.34 3.01
CA TRP A 25 -5.11 1.79 2.41
C TRP A 25 -4.51 3.04 3.08
N GLU A 26 -5.18 3.59 4.09
CA GLU A 26 -4.79 4.80 4.85
C GLU A 26 -3.59 4.61 5.79
N HIS A 27 -2.76 3.60 5.52
CA HIS A 27 -1.56 3.26 6.27
C HIS A 27 -0.30 3.64 5.50
N THR A 28 0.78 3.83 6.23
CA THR A 28 2.12 4.03 5.67
C THR A 28 2.73 2.72 5.23
N LEU A 29 3.69 2.78 4.31
CA LEU A 29 4.46 1.60 3.90
C LEU A 29 5.21 0.95 5.07
N ALA A 30 5.60 1.72 6.08
CA ALA A 30 6.29 1.21 7.26
C ALA A 30 5.35 0.37 8.14
N GLU A 31 4.11 0.82 8.35
CA GLU A 31 3.09 0.08 9.08
C GLU A 31 2.71 -1.21 8.36
N ILE A 32 2.51 -1.14 7.03
CA ILE A 32 2.24 -2.32 6.19
C ILE A 32 3.40 -3.31 6.27
N ALA A 33 4.65 -2.82 6.15
CA ALA A 33 5.85 -3.65 6.22
C ALA A 33 6.00 -4.34 7.58
N GLY A 34 5.74 -3.63 8.67
CA GLY A 34 5.71 -4.20 10.02
C GLY A 34 4.61 -5.22 10.21
N ALA A 35 3.43 -5.00 9.63
CA ALA A 35 2.29 -5.91 9.75
C ALA A 35 2.48 -7.24 9.00
N ILE A 36 3.20 -7.23 7.88
CA ILE A 36 3.45 -8.43 7.06
C ILE A 36 4.83 -9.07 7.30
N ASP A 37 5.58 -8.57 8.28
CA ASP A 37 6.94 -8.99 8.65
C ASP A 37 7.91 -9.01 7.46
N GLU A 38 7.88 -7.94 6.64
CA GLU A 38 8.79 -7.78 5.49
C GLU A 38 9.55 -6.46 5.55
N SER A 39 10.67 -6.42 4.82
CA SER A 39 11.47 -5.20 4.77
C SER A 39 10.74 -4.07 4.02
N HIS A 40 10.83 -2.85 4.56
CA HIS A 40 10.27 -1.65 3.92
C HIS A 40 10.71 -1.48 2.46
N ASN A 41 11.97 -1.82 2.14
CA ASN A 41 12.49 -1.74 0.78
C ASN A 41 11.82 -2.74 -0.17
N ALA A 42 11.57 -3.98 0.29
CA ALA A 42 10.89 -4.99 -0.53
C ALA A 42 9.43 -4.61 -0.78
N VAL A 43 8.73 -4.13 0.25
CA VAL A 43 7.35 -3.63 0.12
C VAL A 43 7.31 -2.43 -0.83
N ARG A 44 8.19 -1.45 -0.67
CA ARG A 44 8.28 -0.29 -1.57
C ARG A 44 8.50 -0.72 -3.03
N ALA A 45 9.42 -1.64 -3.30
CA ALA A 45 9.68 -2.12 -4.65
C ALA A 45 8.42 -2.76 -5.27
N VAL A 46 7.71 -3.58 -4.50
CA VAL A 46 6.45 -4.20 -4.95
C VAL A 46 5.36 -3.16 -5.21
N PHE A 47 5.20 -2.18 -4.32
CA PHE A 47 4.21 -1.11 -4.47
C PHE A 47 4.50 -0.21 -5.67
N VAL A 48 5.78 0.06 -5.97
CA VAL A 48 6.18 0.77 -7.19
C VAL A 48 5.83 -0.07 -8.43
N LEU A 49 6.19 -1.36 -8.44
CA LEU A 49 5.93 -2.24 -9.58
C LEU A 49 4.44 -2.47 -9.83
N LYS A 50 3.62 -2.46 -8.77
CA LYS A 50 2.16 -2.59 -8.85
C LYS A 50 1.42 -1.26 -9.02
N GLY A 51 2.11 -0.12 -8.95
CA GLY A 51 1.48 1.21 -9.03
C GLY A 51 0.64 1.60 -7.81
N TRP A 52 0.86 0.96 -6.66
CA TRP A 52 0.09 1.19 -5.42
C TRP A 52 0.61 2.34 -4.57
N MET A 53 1.70 3.00 -4.97
CA MET A 53 2.29 4.15 -4.25
C MET A 53 1.34 5.34 -4.08
N GLY A 54 0.31 5.46 -4.92
CA GLY A 54 -0.72 6.50 -4.80
C GLY A 54 -1.84 6.17 -3.81
N ARG A 55 -1.94 4.91 -3.35
CA ARG A 55 -3.00 4.44 -2.46
C ARG A 55 -2.62 4.55 -0.98
N VAL A 56 -1.32 4.54 -0.68
CA VAL A 56 -0.80 4.56 0.69
C VAL A 56 -0.52 5.98 1.17
N ARG A 57 -0.62 6.19 2.49
CA ARG A 57 -0.25 7.46 3.12
C ARG A 57 1.26 7.66 3.03
N LYS A 58 1.69 8.77 2.41
CA LYS A 58 3.11 9.09 2.17
C LYS A 58 3.86 9.61 3.40
N VAL A 59 3.14 10.09 4.41
CA VAL A 59 3.69 10.74 5.61
C VAL A 59 3.30 9.93 6.83
N SER A 60 4.29 9.44 7.58
CA SER A 60 4.08 9.02 8.97
C SER A 60 3.81 10.28 9.78
N PRO A 61 2.70 10.34 10.55
CA PRO A 61 2.35 11.51 11.36
C PRO A 61 3.43 11.84 12.41
N ASP A 62 4.35 10.93 12.69
CA ASP A 62 5.30 11.03 13.81
C ASP A 62 6.55 11.87 13.50
N TYR A 63 6.76 12.28 12.24
CA TYR A 63 7.87 13.19 11.88
C TYR A 63 7.49 14.68 11.88
N ALA A 64 6.22 15.01 12.09
CA ALA A 64 5.77 16.39 12.27
C ALA A 64 5.71 16.69 13.77
N GLY A 65 6.86 17.05 14.33
CA GLY A 65 6.93 17.64 15.67
C GLY A 65 6.02 18.86 15.75
N GLY A 66 4.86 18.68 16.38
CA GLY A 66 3.93 19.74 16.72
C GLY A 66 3.09 20.26 15.54
N LEU A 67 1.78 20.31 15.78
CA LEU A 67 0.77 21.05 15.02
C LEU A 67 0.17 20.34 13.80
N TYR A 68 -0.93 19.64 14.08
CA TYR A 68 -2.16 19.57 13.28
C TYR A 68 -2.02 19.71 11.75
N HIS A 69 -2.05 18.58 11.04
CA HIS A 69 -2.89 18.48 9.83
C HIS A 69 -3.27 17.02 9.57
N ARG A 70 -4.44 16.60 10.05
CA ARG A 70 -5.13 15.41 9.56
C ARG A 70 -5.56 15.72 8.12
N PRO A 71 -5.06 15.08 7.06
CA PRO A 71 -5.65 15.24 5.74
C PRO A 71 -7.00 14.53 5.80
N THR A 72 -8.08 15.30 5.75
CA THR A 72 -9.44 14.80 5.60
C THR A 72 -9.55 14.06 4.27
N PHE A 73 -9.55 12.73 4.33
CA PHE A 73 -9.97 11.88 3.21
C PHE A 73 -11.44 12.21 2.89
N ILE A 74 -11.72 12.65 1.66
CA ILE A 74 -13.07 12.87 1.14
C ILE A 74 -13.57 11.54 0.55
N PRO A 75 -14.60 10.90 1.13
CA PRO A 75 -15.15 9.68 0.56
C PRO A 75 -16.04 10.05 -0.63
N GLY A 76 -15.62 9.73 -1.85
CA GLY A 76 -16.38 10.11 -3.05
C GLY A 76 -16.02 9.45 -4.37
N ASP A 77 -14.98 8.62 -4.46
CA ASP A 77 -14.63 7.98 -5.75
C ASP A 77 -14.45 6.47 -5.62
N SER A 78 -15.54 5.78 -5.93
CA SER A 78 -15.53 4.64 -6.84
C SER A 78 -14.78 3.38 -6.38
N ALA A 79 -15.34 2.73 -5.35
CA ALA A 79 -15.41 1.28 -5.33
C ALA A 79 -16.36 0.83 -6.46
N LEU A 80 -15.86 0.14 -7.51
CA LEU A 80 -16.56 -0.75 -8.46
C LEU A 80 -15.85 -0.81 -9.85
N GLY A 81 -14.62 -1.33 -9.95
CA GLY A 81 -13.94 -1.41 -11.26
C GLY A 81 -13.01 -2.59 -11.55
N ASP A 82 -12.29 -3.14 -10.56
CA ASP A 82 -11.15 -4.03 -10.86
C ASP A 82 -11.34 -5.48 -10.38
N LEU A 83 -12.41 -6.15 -10.83
CA LEU A 83 -12.65 -7.58 -10.58
C LEU A 83 -12.25 -8.50 -11.76
N GLU A 84 -11.78 -7.98 -12.90
CA GLU A 84 -11.60 -8.79 -14.14
C GLU A 84 -10.16 -9.03 -14.61
N ALA A 85 -9.13 -8.92 -13.76
CA ALA A 85 -7.73 -9.03 -14.23
C ALA A 85 -6.93 -10.23 -13.68
N TRP A 86 -7.58 -11.31 -13.23
CA TRP A 86 -6.89 -12.51 -12.72
C TRP A 86 -7.51 -13.83 -13.24
N ALA A 87 -7.62 -13.96 -14.57
CA ALA A 87 -7.78 -15.25 -15.25
C ALA A 87 -6.50 -15.58 -16.06
#